data_AF-A0AA95MQN7-F1
#
_entry.id   AF-A0AA95MQN7-F1
#
_cell.length_a   1.000
_cell.length_b   1.000
_cell.length_c   1.000
_cell.angle_alpha   90.00
_cell.angle_beta   90.00
_cell.angle_gamma   90.00
#
_symmetry.space_group_name_H-M   'P 1'
#
loop_
_entity.id
_entity.type
_entity.pdbx_description
1 polymer ?
#
loop_
_entity_poly.entity_id
_entity_poly.type
_entity_poly.pdbx_seq_one_letter_code
_entity_poly.pdbx_strand_id
1 'polypeptide(L)'
;MKKLLIANLLLLFSLIYVVVRITHRSLYLPQMYINADNPVSFHWYFIAIDTGLIQDKIGNSMHVSIYLIWMTPIYLLVLVSLILTFLALKQKM
;
A
#
# COMPACT_ATOMS: atom_id res chain seq x y z
N MET A 1 18.82 -16.04 17.84
CA MET A 1 17.39 -15.80 18.16
C MET A 1 16.96 -14.34 18.04
N LYS A 2 17.66 -13.36 18.66
CA LYS A 2 17.24 -11.94 18.69
C LYS A 2 17.00 -11.31 17.29
N LYS A 3 17.88 -11.57 16.31
CA LYS A 3 17.75 -11.06 14.92
C LYS A 3 16.47 -11.56 14.22
N LEU A 4 16.10 -12.81 14.47
CA LEU A 4 14.93 -13.47 13.89
C LEU A 4 13.63 -12.91 14.49
N LEU A 5 13.64 -12.61 15.79
CA LEU A 5 12.54 -11.95 16.49
C LEU A 5 12.33 -10.51 15.94
N ILE A 6 13.40 -9.75 15.74
CA ILE A 6 13.35 -8.41 15.13
C ILE A 6 12.80 -8.47 13.70
N ALA A 7 13.27 -9.41 12.88
CA ALA A 7 12.79 -9.59 11.51
C ALA A 7 11.28 -9.88 11.47
N ASN A 8 10.79 -10.78 12.33
CA ASN A 8 9.37 -11.11 12.43
C ASN A 8 8.53 -9.93 12.90
N LEU A 9 9.00 -9.15 13.88
CA LEU A 9 8.31 -7.93 14.31
C LEU A 9 8.24 -6.91 13.17
N LEU A 10 9.33 -6.71 12.44
CA LEU A 10 9.38 -5.75 11.33
C LEU A 10 8.43 -6.17 10.19
N LEU A 11 8.33 -7.47 9.93
CA LEU A 11 7.40 -8.04 8.96
C LEU A 11 5.94 -7.86 9.43
N LEU A 12 5.66 -8.12 10.71
CA LEU A 12 4.35 -7.89 11.31
C LEU A 12 3.94 -6.40 11.21
N PHE A 13 4.85 -5.47 11.54
CA PHE A 13 4.61 -4.03 11.40
C PHE A 13 4.34 -3.63 9.94
N SER A 14 5.07 -4.22 8.98
CA SER A 14 4.84 -3.94 7.56
C SER A 14 3.44 -4.39 7.10
N LEU A 15 2.98 -5.56 7.56
CA LEU A 15 1.64 -6.07 7.31
C LEU A 15 0.56 -5.18 7.94
N ILE A 16 0.72 -4.83 9.22
CA ILE A 16 -0.21 -3.94 9.92
C ILE A 16 -0.29 -2.59 9.20
N TYR A 17 0.83 -2.03 8.78
CA TYR A 17 0.87 -0.76 8.05
C TYR A 17 0.08 -0.85 6.73
N VAL A 18 0.27 -1.92 5.95
CA VAL A 18 -0.50 -2.14 4.71
C VAL A 18 -2.00 -2.22 5.00
N VAL A 19 -2.39 -3.04 5.97
CA VAL A 19 -3.80 -3.20 6.37
C VAL A 19 -4.40 -1.88 6.81
N VAL A 20 -3.70 -1.12 7.66
CA VAL A 20 -4.15 0.21 8.12
C VAL A 20 -4.23 1.19 6.95
N ARG A 21 -3.24 1.24 6.05
CA ARG A 21 -3.27 2.18 4.92
C ARG A 21 -4.40 1.90 3.93
N ILE A 22 -4.74 0.63 3.73
CA ILE A 22 -5.85 0.21 2.87
C ILE A 22 -7.19 0.46 3.58
N THR A 23 -7.28 0.20 4.88
CA THR A 23 -8.56 0.22 5.64
C THR A 23 -8.90 1.60 6.22
N HIS A 24 -7.91 2.43 6.54
CA HIS A 24 -8.14 3.69 7.26
C HIS A 24 -8.81 4.76 6.40
N ARG A 25 -8.75 4.63 5.07
CA ARG A 25 -9.62 5.44 4.22
C ARG A 25 -10.94 4.71 4.02
N SER A 26 -11.97 5.21 4.68
CA SER A 26 -13.34 5.15 4.15
C SER A 26 -13.32 5.87 2.80
N LEU A 27 -12.89 5.16 1.75
CA LEU A 27 -13.01 5.63 0.39
C LEU A 27 -14.50 5.71 0.14
N TYR A 28 -15.02 6.94 0.14
CA TYR A 28 -16.36 7.23 -0.35
C TYR A 28 -16.37 6.90 -1.82
N LEU A 29 -16.62 5.62 -2.12
CA LEU A 29 -16.96 5.16 -3.45
C LEU A 29 -18.34 5.76 -3.74
N PRO A 30 -18.49 6.63 -4.76
CA PRO A 30 -19.81 7.11 -5.15
C PRO A 30 -20.72 5.91 -5.42
N GLN A 31 -21.99 6.01 -5.04
CA GLN A 31 -23.01 4.94 -5.18
C GLN A 31 -23.21 4.43 -6.63
N MET A 32 -22.53 5.00 -7.62
CA MET A 32 -22.67 4.71 -9.05
C MET A 32 -21.62 3.75 -9.62
N TYR A 33 -20.97 2.93 -8.80
CA TYR A 33 -20.19 1.76 -9.27
C TYR A 33 -21.07 0.49 -9.33
N ILE A 34 -22.20 0.56 -10.03
CA ILE A 34 -23.01 -0.64 -10.36
C ILE A 34 -22.56 -1.24 -11.71
N ASN A 35 -21.85 -0.46 -12.54
CA ASN A 35 -21.43 -0.87 -13.89
C ASN A 35 -19.98 -0.50 -14.28
N ALA A 36 -19.14 -0.01 -13.35
CA ALA A 36 -17.82 0.51 -13.69
C ALA A 36 -16.69 -0.35 -13.12
N ASP A 37 -15.60 -0.45 -13.89
CA ASP A 37 -14.36 -1.17 -13.63
C ASP A 37 -13.86 -1.02 -12.18
N ASN A 38 -13.12 -2.04 -11.71
CA ASN A 38 -12.56 -2.03 -10.35
C ASN A 38 -11.81 -0.71 -10.08
N PRO A 39 -12.27 0.13 -9.15
CA PRO A 39 -11.71 1.46 -8.89
C PRO A 39 -10.31 1.39 -8.28
N VAL A 40 -9.86 0.18 -7.90
CA VAL A 40 -8.51 -0.07 -7.41
C VAL A 40 -7.65 -0.63 -8.53
N SER A 41 -6.61 0.11 -8.88
CA SER A 41 -5.55 -0.30 -9.80
C SER A 41 -4.26 -0.55 -9.04
N PHE A 42 -3.66 -1.71 -9.27
CA PHE A 42 -2.40 -2.09 -8.66
C PHE A 42 -1.26 -1.82 -9.63
N HIS A 43 -0.36 -0.93 -9.24
CA HIS A 43 0.91 -0.72 -9.93
C HIS A 43 2.06 -1.24 -9.08
N TRP A 44 3.22 -1.40 -9.73
CA TRP A 44 4.39 -1.99 -9.08
C TRP A 44 4.83 -1.25 -7.82
N TYR A 45 4.79 0.10 -7.85
CA TYR A 45 5.28 0.96 -6.77
C TYR A 45 4.17 1.72 -6.01
N PHE A 46 2.91 1.62 -6.45
CA PHE A 46 1.79 2.30 -5.82
C PHE A 46 0.46 1.58 -6.08
N ILE A 47 -0.52 1.84 -5.23
CA ILE A 47 -1.91 1.48 -5.44
C ILE A 47 -2.65 2.76 -5.79
N ALA A 48 -3.30 2.81 -6.95
CA ALA A 48 -4.14 3.93 -7.36
C ALA A 48 -5.60 3.58 -7.11
N ILE A 49 -6.32 4.50 -6.47
CA ILE A 49 -7.75 4.35 -6.21
C ILE A 49 -8.46 5.52 -6.86
N ASP A 50 -9.25 5.21 -7.88
CA ASP A 50 -10.14 6.16 -8.51
C ASP A 50 -11.35 6.40 -7.61
N THR A 51 -11.49 7.62 -7.12
CA THR A 51 -12.62 7.98 -6.25
C THR A 51 -13.82 8.51 -7.03
N GLY A 52 -13.69 8.73 -8.35
CA GLY A 52 -14.74 9.35 -9.17
C GLY A 52 -15.15 10.75 -8.74
N LEU A 53 -14.47 11.34 -7.74
CA LEU A 53 -14.74 12.67 -7.24
C LEU A 53 -14.20 13.68 -8.25
N ILE A 54 -15.13 14.45 -8.82
CA ILE A 54 -14.82 15.56 -9.72
C ILE A 54 -14.19 16.65 -8.86
N GLN A 55 -12.88 16.84 -8.98
CA GLN A 55 -12.21 17.96 -8.34
C GLN A 55 -12.42 19.20 -9.22
N ASP A 56 -12.75 20.32 -8.58
CA ASP A 56 -13.31 21.56 -9.11
C ASP A 56 -12.79 22.03 -10.49
N LYS A 57 -13.65 22.70 -11.26
CA LYS A 57 -13.37 23.19 -12.63
C LYS A 57 -12.31 24.30 -12.63
N ILE A 58 -11.03 23.94 -12.66
CA ILE A 58 -9.96 24.88 -13.04
C ILE A 58 -9.70 24.68 -14.54
N GLY A 59 -10.32 25.53 -15.36
CA GLY A 59 -10.05 25.64 -16.80
C GLY A 59 -10.40 24.39 -17.61
N ASN A 60 -11.67 24.22 -18.01
CA ASN A 60 -12.17 23.27 -19.03
C ASN A 60 -11.67 21.80 -18.97
N SER A 61 -11.08 21.37 -17.85
CA SER A 61 -10.49 20.04 -17.69
C SER A 61 -11.11 19.40 -16.45
N MET A 62 -11.90 18.35 -16.67
CA MET A 62 -12.55 17.59 -15.61
C MET A 62 -11.52 16.65 -14.98
N HIS A 63 -10.94 17.04 -13.84
CA HIS A 63 -9.93 16.23 -13.17
C HIS A 63 -10.59 15.24 -12.21
N VAL A 64 -10.48 13.96 -12.54
CA VAL A 64 -10.87 12.85 -11.66
C VAL A 64 -9.84 12.74 -10.52
N SER A 65 -10.31 12.71 -9.27
CA SER A 65 -9.44 12.58 -8.11
C SER A 65 -8.92 11.15 -7.96
N ILE A 66 -7.68 10.93 -8.39
CA ILE A 66 -6.96 9.65 -8.23
C ILE A 66 -6.15 9.70 -6.94
N TYR A 67 -6.43 8.81 -6.00
CA TYR A 67 -5.65 8.67 -4.78
C TYR A 67 -4.51 7.67 -4.94
N LEU A 68 -3.29 8.07 -4.57
CA LEU A 68 -2.09 7.27 -4.73
C LEU A 68 -1.53 6.84 -3.37
N ILE A 69 -1.44 5.53 -3.15
CA ILE A 69 -0.81 4.92 -1.98
C ILE A 69 0.56 4.37 -2.41
N TRP A 70 1.62 5.02 -1.98
CA TRP A 70 3.00 4.58 -2.26
C TRP A 70 3.35 3.31 -1.48
N MET A 71 3.77 2.27 -2.21
CA MET A 71 4.18 0.97 -1.66
C MET A 71 5.70 0.87 -1.45
N THR A 72 6.47 1.79 -2.02
CA THR A 72 7.94 1.85 -1.89
C THR A 72 8.48 1.76 -0.45
N PRO A 73 7.94 2.47 0.57
CA PRO A 73 8.45 2.32 1.94
C PRO A 73 8.20 0.91 2.52
N ILE A 74 7.12 0.23 2.10
CA ILE A 74 6.80 -1.12 2.56
C ILE A 74 7.79 -2.13 1.98
N TYR A 75 8.10 -2.04 0.69
CA TYR A 75 9.07 -2.94 0.08
C TYR A 75 10.45 -2.84 0.73
N LEU A 76 10.87 -1.64 1.13
CA LEU A 76 12.11 -1.44 1.85
C LEU A 76 12.11 -2.18 3.19
N LEU A 77 11.02 -2.07 3.97
CA LEU A 77 10.89 -2.78 5.25
C LEU A 77 10.90 -4.31 5.04
N VAL A 78 10.17 -4.82 4.06
CA VAL A 78 10.15 -6.25 3.73
C VAL A 78 11.56 -6.73 3.34
N LEU A 79 12.27 -5.97 2.51
CA LEU A 79 13.63 -6.29 2.08
C LEU A 79 14.61 -6.34 3.26
N VAL A 80 14.54 -5.38 4.18
CA VAL A 80 15.35 -5.40 5.42
C VAL A 80 15.03 -6.63 6.28
N SER A 81 13.75 -6.99 6.40
CA SER A 81 13.34 -8.20 7.13
C SER A 81 13.88 -9.48 6.50
N LEU A 82 13.85 -9.59 5.17
CA LEU A 82 14.43 -10.72 4.43
C LEU A 82 15.95 -10.83 4.65
N ILE A 83 16.68 -9.71 4.56
CA ILE A 83 18.14 -9.69 4.82
C ILE A 83 18.45 -10.15 6.24
N LEU A 84 17.71 -9.65 7.24
CA LEU A 84 17.90 -10.04 8.64
C LEU A 84 17.62 -11.54 8.86
N THR A 85 16.60 -12.07 8.19
CA THR A 85 16.25 -13.49 8.24
C THR A 85 17.35 -14.35 7.61
N PHE A 86 17.86 -13.95 6.44
CA PHE A 86 18.96 -14.65 5.77
C PHE A 86 20.24 -14.63 6.59
N LEU A 87 20.61 -13.47 7.16
CA LEU A 87 21.76 -13.35 8.05
C LEU A 87 21.61 -14.22 9.31
N ALA A 88 20.41 -14.31 9.88
CA ALA A 88 20.15 -15.16 11.04
C ALA A 88 20.23 -16.65 10.70
N LEU A 89 19.81 -17.07 9.51
CA LEU A 89 19.94 -18.44 9.01
C LEU A 89 21.40 -18.80 8.74
N LYS A 90 22.14 -17.94 8.02
CA LYS A 90 23.57 -18.14 7.74
C LYS A 90 24.41 -18.25 9.02
N GLN A 91 24.05 -17.52 10.07
CA GLN A 91 24.77 -17.55 11.35
C GLN A 91 24.45 -18.81 12.19
N LYS A 92 23.42 -19.58 11.81
CA LYS A 92 22.99 -20.81 12.48
C LYS A 92 23.51 -22.08 11.78
N MET A 93 23.83 -22.00 10.48
CA MET A 93 24.64 -23.00 9.76
C MET A 93 26.11 -22.85 10.10
#